data_AF-A0A368G6H5-F1
#
_entry.id   AF-A0A368G6H5-F1
#
_cell.length_a   1.000
_cell.length_b   1.000
_cell.length_c   1.000
_cell.angle_alpha   90.00
_cell.angle_beta   90.00
_cell.angle_gamma   90.00
#
_symmetry.space_group_name_H-M   'P 1'
#
loop_
_entity.id
_entity.type
_entity.pdbx_description
1 polymer ?
#
loop_
_entity_poly.entity_id
_entity_poly.type
_entity_poly.pdbx_seq_one_letter_code
_entity_poly.pdbx_strand_id
1 'polypeptide(L)'
;MATWEEYLATQQSVDGVQFTWNLWPHSRVDAQRLVVPVACFFTPLKERPSDQPQQPPLEYDPVLCQKASCKAILNPLCFVDFRAKTWVCPFCNQRNPFPAHYAAIAEDNRPPELYPQFTTIEYTLKKATTMPPIFMFVVDTCMTSEELKALKESLQTALSLLPADALVGIITYGRMVQLHELNVQGISRSFVFKVFCLLSCGNVRNACVSDTEMGIGGTCQWKFCSLTPRTTLCVLFEISAQHGSAIGQGARGMVQYVTQYQHADGRKRIRVTTTCRSWADMATQQPNIAYGFDQEAGAVAIARLASWRATNENDTPEALRWLDRTLIRLCQKFGEYAKDDPNSFRLSDKFSLFPQFMFHLRRSQFLQVFNNSPDETAYYRYVNPSLTHNNPYASEGGAPVFTDDVSLQVFMEHLKKLASSSST
;
A
#
# COMPACT_ATOMS: atom_id res chain seq x y z
N MET A 1 18.33 18.13 -13.48
CA MET A 1 16.99 17.51 -13.65
C MET A 1 17.11 16.12 -13.09
N ALA A 2 16.26 15.74 -12.13
CA ALA A 2 16.34 14.41 -11.56
C ALA A 2 16.05 13.37 -12.65
N THR A 3 16.84 12.29 -12.69
CA THR A 3 16.58 11.18 -13.61
C THR A 3 15.26 10.49 -13.22
N TRP A 4 14.65 9.74 -14.15
CA TRP A 4 13.43 8.98 -13.85
C TRP A 4 13.64 7.98 -12.70
N GLU A 5 14.84 7.40 -12.60
CA GLU A 5 15.23 6.49 -11.53
C GLU A 5 15.32 7.22 -10.18
N GLU A 6 15.91 8.41 -10.14
CA GLU A 6 15.93 9.24 -8.93
C GLU A 6 14.53 9.62 -8.47
N TYR A 7 13.62 9.91 -9.40
CA TYR A 7 12.21 10.15 -9.07
C TYR A 7 11.58 8.90 -8.42
N LEU A 8 11.78 7.71 -8.99
CA LEU A 8 11.24 6.47 -8.41
C LEU A 8 11.84 6.15 -7.04
N ALA A 9 13.15 6.33 -6.86
CA ALA A 9 13.82 6.17 -5.58
C ALA A 9 13.27 7.17 -4.53
N THR A 10 13.00 8.40 -4.93
CA THR A 10 12.38 9.42 -4.08
C THR A 10 10.93 9.03 -3.72
N GLN A 11 10.15 8.55 -4.68
CA GLN A 11 8.78 8.07 -4.43
C GLN A 11 8.75 6.95 -3.37
N GLN A 12 9.69 6.01 -3.45
CA GLN A 12 9.75 4.89 -2.50
C GLN A 12 10.28 5.33 -1.11
N SER A 13 11.36 6.10 -1.08
CA SER A 13 12.02 6.49 0.17
C SER A 13 11.27 7.59 0.94
N VAL A 14 10.69 8.56 0.24
CA VAL A 14 10.04 9.76 0.81
C VAL A 14 8.52 9.65 0.81
N ASP A 15 7.93 9.30 -0.33
CA ASP A 15 6.47 9.31 -0.48
C ASP A 15 5.79 8.00 -0.05
N GLY A 16 6.57 6.94 0.14
CA GLY A 16 6.05 5.61 0.48
C GLY A 16 5.23 5.01 -0.65
N VAL A 17 5.62 5.24 -1.90
CA VAL A 17 4.94 4.79 -3.12
C VAL A 17 5.86 3.88 -3.93
N GLN A 18 5.44 2.62 -4.13
CA GLN A 18 6.16 1.66 -4.97
C GLN A 18 5.17 0.91 -5.86
N PHE A 19 5.36 0.98 -7.19
CA PHE A 19 4.47 0.32 -8.15
C PHE A 19 5.08 -0.97 -8.69
N THR A 20 4.23 -1.94 -9.04
CA THR A 20 4.63 -3.14 -9.79
C THR A 20 5.12 -2.78 -11.20
N TRP A 21 4.48 -1.79 -11.83
CA TRP A 21 4.84 -1.29 -13.16
C TRP A 21 4.96 0.24 -13.14
N ASN A 22 6.14 0.75 -13.52
CA ASN A 22 6.42 2.19 -13.59
C ASN A 22 6.17 2.80 -14.98
N LEU A 23 5.74 1.99 -15.95
CA LEU A 23 5.17 2.43 -17.22
C LEU A 23 3.84 1.70 -17.42
N TRP A 24 2.79 2.44 -17.79
CA TRP A 24 1.44 1.89 -17.88
C TRP A 24 1.02 1.71 -19.34
N PRO A 25 0.40 0.58 -19.71
CA PRO A 25 -0.10 0.36 -21.06
C PRO A 25 -1.27 1.30 -21.38
N HIS A 26 -1.42 1.63 -22.66
CA HIS A 26 -2.49 2.54 -23.11
C HIS A 26 -3.90 1.95 -23.00
N SER A 27 -4.03 0.62 -23.04
CA SER A 27 -5.33 -0.04 -23.16
C SER A 27 -5.54 -1.13 -22.11
N ARG A 28 -6.80 -1.38 -21.78
CA ARG A 28 -7.23 -2.47 -20.90
C ARG A 28 -6.73 -3.83 -21.37
N VAL A 29 -6.77 -4.08 -22.69
CA VAL A 29 -6.33 -5.34 -23.30
C VAL A 29 -4.83 -5.55 -23.09
N ASP A 30 -4.04 -4.48 -23.24
CA ASP A 30 -2.59 -4.55 -23.02
C ASP A 30 -2.24 -4.65 -21.52
N ALA A 31 -3.04 -4.04 -20.65
CA ALA A 31 -2.92 -4.20 -19.20
C ALA A 31 -3.12 -5.66 -18.76
N GLN A 32 -4.09 -6.37 -19.36
CA GLN A 32 -4.31 -7.79 -19.09
C GLN A 32 -3.15 -8.68 -19.56
N ARG A 33 -2.37 -8.22 -20.55
CA ARG A 33 -1.16 -8.92 -21.04
C ARG A 33 0.05 -8.74 -20.13
N LEU A 34 0.02 -7.85 -19.13
CA LEU A 34 1.11 -7.69 -18.16
C LEU A 34 1.24 -8.89 -17.21
N VAL A 35 0.17 -9.71 -17.07
CA VAL A 35 0.08 -10.85 -16.16
C VAL A 35 0.05 -10.45 -14.69
N VAL A 36 1.06 -9.71 -14.21
CA VAL A 36 1.04 -9.05 -12.89
C VAL A 36 0.24 -7.75 -13.02
N PRO A 37 -0.78 -7.51 -12.17
CA PRO A 37 -1.57 -6.29 -12.26
C PRO A 37 -0.76 -5.04 -11.94
N VAL A 38 -1.20 -3.89 -12.45
CA VAL A 38 -0.70 -2.59 -12.00
C VAL A 38 -1.18 -2.38 -10.57
N ALA A 39 -0.26 -2.44 -9.61
CA ALA A 39 -0.54 -2.27 -8.21
C ALA A 39 0.46 -1.31 -7.59
N CYS A 40 0.04 -0.61 -6.54
CA CYS A 40 0.86 0.31 -5.76
C CYS A 40 0.88 -0.13 -4.30
N PHE A 41 2.08 -0.29 -3.77
CA PHE A 41 2.33 -0.31 -2.34
C PHE A 41 2.40 1.14 -1.85
N PHE A 42 1.43 1.50 -1.03
CA PHE A 42 1.29 2.85 -0.49
C PHE A 42 1.37 2.81 1.04
N THR A 43 2.32 3.56 1.60
CA THR A 43 2.50 3.74 3.05
C THR A 43 2.03 5.15 3.44
N PRO A 44 0.77 5.33 3.88
CA PRO A 44 0.17 6.66 4.02
C PRO A 44 0.90 7.56 4.99
N LEU A 45 1.44 6.99 6.07
CA LEU A 45 2.12 7.72 7.14
C LEU A 45 3.64 7.55 7.08
N LYS A 46 4.23 7.28 5.90
CA LYS A 46 5.68 7.12 5.73
C LYS A 46 6.44 8.26 6.40
N GLU A 47 7.42 7.95 7.24
CA GLU A 47 8.27 8.98 7.82
C GLU A 47 9.24 9.51 6.76
N ARG A 48 9.32 10.85 6.66
CA ARG A 48 10.26 11.50 5.77
C ARG A 48 11.66 11.40 6.39
N PRO A 49 12.68 10.91 5.64
CA PRO A 49 14.05 10.86 6.14
C PRO A 49 14.58 12.23 6.59
N SER A 50 15.45 12.25 7.61
CA SER A 50 15.96 13.49 8.21
C SER A 50 16.94 14.26 7.31
N ASP A 51 17.58 13.58 6.37
CA ASP A 51 18.47 14.12 5.34
C ASP A 51 17.71 14.85 4.22
N GLN A 52 16.40 14.63 4.11
CA GLN A 52 15.56 15.25 3.08
C GLN A 52 15.00 16.60 3.55
N PRO A 53 14.73 17.55 2.61
CA PRO A 53 14.09 18.81 2.94
C PRO A 53 12.77 18.60 3.68
N GLN A 54 12.69 19.16 4.89
CA GLN A 54 11.48 19.11 5.70
C GLN A 54 10.46 20.11 5.17
N GLN A 55 9.20 19.69 5.20
CA GLN A 55 8.08 20.54 4.82
C GLN A 55 7.79 21.56 5.92
N PRO A 56 7.46 22.82 5.58
CA PRO A 56 6.97 23.77 6.56
C PRO A 56 5.58 23.33 7.08
N PRO A 57 5.20 23.69 8.32
CA PRO A 57 3.88 23.35 8.85
C PRO A 57 2.78 24.06 8.05
N LEU A 58 1.87 23.28 7.47
CA LEU A 58 0.72 23.80 6.73
C LEU A 58 -0.52 23.81 7.61
N GLU A 59 -0.76 24.94 8.28
CA GLU A 59 -1.84 25.08 9.25
C GLU A 59 -3.12 25.71 8.65
N TYR A 60 -3.52 25.23 7.48
CA TYR A 60 -4.68 25.70 6.74
C TYR A 60 -5.33 24.57 5.93
N ASP A 61 -6.55 24.81 5.44
CA ASP A 61 -7.30 23.81 4.68
C ASP A 61 -6.72 23.63 3.26
N PRO A 62 -6.64 22.40 2.72
CA PRO A 62 -6.10 22.15 1.39
C PRO A 62 -6.94 22.82 0.29
N VAL A 63 -6.29 23.29 -0.77
CA VAL A 63 -6.98 23.88 -1.91
C VAL A 63 -7.54 22.81 -2.82
N LEU A 64 -8.88 22.77 -2.92
CA LEU A 64 -9.60 21.76 -3.71
C LEU A 64 -9.99 22.28 -5.09
N CYS A 65 -10.00 21.37 -6.07
CA CYS A 65 -10.64 21.62 -7.36
C CYS A 65 -12.13 21.94 -7.15
N GLN A 66 -12.62 22.99 -7.83
CA GLN A 66 -13.98 23.46 -7.70
C GLN A 66 -15.01 22.53 -8.35
N LYS A 67 -14.60 21.70 -9.31
CA LYS A 67 -15.48 20.70 -9.93
C LYS A 67 -15.97 19.70 -8.88
N ALA A 68 -17.28 19.68 -8.66
CA ALA A 68 -17.93 18.89 -7.60
C ALA A 68 -17.62 17.39 -7.67
N SER A 69 -17.47 16.85 -8.89
CA SER A 69 -17.16 15.43 -9.12
C SER A 69 -15.68 15.08 -8.99
N CYS A 70 -14.78 16.06 -8.88
CA CYS A 70 -13.34 15.84 -8.84
C CYS A 70 -12.77 16.04 -7.44
N LYS A 71 -12.91 17.24 -6.87
CA LYS A 71 -12.38 17.60 -5.54
C LYS A 71 -10.91 17.23 -5.28
N ALA A 72 -10.11 17.01 -6.32
CA ALA A 72 -8.68 16.77 -6.19
C ALA A 72 -7.99 17.97 -5.53
N ILE A 73 -6.97 17.70 -4.72
CA ILE A 73 -6.20 18.70 -3.99
C ILE A 73 -5.08 19.24 -4.91
N LEU A 74 -4.80 20.54 -4.80
CA LEU A 74 -3.68 21.21 -5.44
C LEU A 74 -2.38 20.46 -5.19
N ASN A 75 -1.56 20.29 -6.22
CA ASN A 75 -0.34 19.51 -6.16
C ASN A 75 0.67 19.99 -7.21
N PRO A 76 1.94 19.55 -7.15
CA PRO A 76 2.99 20.04 -8.05
C PRO A 76 2.78 19.72 -9.53
N LEU A 77 1.87 18.81 -9.88
CA LEU A 77 1.55 18.45 -11.28
C LEU A 77 0.45 19.35 -11.88
N CYS A 78 -0.13 20.26 -11.10
CA CYS A 78 -1.08 21.25 -11.61
C CYS A 78 -0.40 22.27 -12.51
N PHE A 79 -1.03 22.60 -13.64
CA PHE A 79 -0.57 23.72 -14.46
C PHE A 79 -1.03 25.03 -13.83
N VAL A 80 -0.08 25.92 -13.50
CA VAL A 80 -0.34 27.16 -12.78
C VAL A 80 -0.10 28.36 -13.69
N ASP A 81 -1.10 29.23 -13.80
CA ASP A 81 -1.03 30.54 -14.43
C ASP A 81 -0.95 31.61 -13.33
N PHE A 82 0.27 32.06 -13.03
CA PHE A 82 0.54 33.08 -12.01
C PHE A 82 -0.01 34.46 -12.39
N ARG A 83 -0.14 34.77 -13.68
CA ARG A 83 -0.65 36.06 -14.15
C ARG A 83 -2.16 36.16 -13.93
N ALA A 84 -2.90 35.12 -14.32
CA ALA A 84 -4.34 35.05 -14.09
C ALA A 84 -4.71 34.60 -12.67
N LYS A 85 -3.73 34.16 -11.87
CA LYS A 85 -3.93 33.56 -10.54
C LYS A 85 -4.92 32.40 -10.58
N THR A 86 -4.71 31.51 -11.54
CA THR A 86 -5.52 30.30 -11.73
C THR A 86 -4.65 29.06 -11.88
N TRP A 87 -5.21 27.89 -11.62
CA TRP A 87 -4.56 26.61 -11.84
C TRP A 87 -5.51 25.63 -12.54
N VAL A 88 -4.96 24.74 -13.35
CA VAL A 88 -5.71 23.69 -14.05
C VAL A 88 -5.50 22.37 -13.33
N CYS A 89 -6.61 21.75 -12.92
CA CYS A 89 -6.59 20.45 -12.25
C CYS A 89 -6.18 19.36 -13.25
N PRO A 90 -5.12 18.58 -13.00
CA PRO A 90 -4.62 17.60 -13.95
C PRO A 90 -5.52 16.36 -14.07
N PHE A 91 -6.47 16.16 -13.15
CA PHE A 91 -7.41 15.04 -13.17
C PHE A 91 -8.65 15.29 -14.04
N CYS A 92 -9.15 16.53 -14.06
CA CYS A 92 -10.41 16.85 -14.74
C CYS A 92 -10.33 18.03 -15.71
N ASN A 93 -9.13 18.61 -15.89
CA ASN A 93 -8.84 19.79 -16.71
C ASN A 93 -9.67 21.04 -16.36
N GLN A 94 -10.31 21.05 -15.19
CA GLN A 94 -11.02 22.23 -14.69
C GLN A 94 -10.01 23.33 -14.35
N ARG A 95 -10.22 24.53 -14.88
CA ARG A 95 -9.53 25.74 -14.44
C ARG A 95 -10.18 26.25 -13.14
N ASN A 96 -9.37 26.51 -12.12
CA ASN A 96 -9.80 26.94 -10.80
C ASN A 96 -9.04 28.23 -10.43
N PRO A 97 -9.72 29.24 -9.85
CA PRO A 97 -9.04 30.40 -9.26
C PRO A 97 -8.35 30.00 -7.96
N PHE A 98 -7.27 30.71 -7.61
CA PHE A 98 -6.68 30.59 -6.27
C PHE A 98 -7.55 31.30 -5.21
N PRO A 99 -7.59 30.77 -3.98
CA PRO A 99 -8.24 31.44 -2.85
C PRO A 99 -7.53 32.75 -2.47
N ALA A 100 -8.24 33.62 -1.74
CA ALA A 100 -7.75 34.96 -1.38
C ALA A 100 -6.42 34.97 -0.61
N HIS A 101 -6.14 33.94 0.21
CA HIS A 101 -4.87 33.84 0.93
C HIS A 101 -3.66 33.60 0.01
N TYR A 102 -3.88 33.18 -1.24
CA TYR A 102 -2.87 33.07 -2.29
C TYR A 102 -2.87 34.27 -3.25
N ALA A 103 -3.41 35.42 -2.84
CA ALA A 103 -3.42 36.62 -3.67
C ALA A 103 -2.00 37.09 -4.09
N ALA A 104 -0.96 36.79 -3.30
CA ALA A 104 0.43 37.13 -3.57
C ALA A 104 1.22 36.01 -4.28
N ILE A 105 0.54 34.99 -4.82
CA ILE A 105 1.21 33.89 -5.52
C ILE A 105 1.95 34.40 -6.76
N ALA A 106 3.21 33.99 -6.88
CA ALA A 106 4.09 34.34 -7.99
C ALA A 106 5.09 33.20 -8.22
N GLU A 107 5.89 33.30 -9.28
CA GLU A 107 6.83 32.23 -9.65
C GLU A 107 7.95 32.05 -8.62
N ASP A 108 8.37 33.14 -7.98
CA ASP A 108 9.31 33.22 -6.87
C ASP A 108 8.66 32.98 -5.49
N ASN A 109 7.34 33.21 -5.39
CA ASN A 109 6.55 33.02 -4.17
C ASN A 109 5.50 31.91 -4.34
N ARG A 110 5.96 30.67 -4.51
CA ARG A 110 5.08 29.50 -4.64
C ARG A 110 4.73 28.93 -3.26
N PRO A 111 3.48 28.50 -3.03
CA PRO A 111 3.14 27.74 -1.83
C PRO A 111 3.87 26.39 -1.80
N PRO A 112 4.11 25.83 -0.60
CA PRO A 112 4.76 24.54 -0.41
C PRO A 112 4.19 23.41 -1.28
N GLU A 113 2.86 23.39 -1.47
CA GLU A 113 2.11 22.40 -2.27
C GLU A 113 2.50 22.34 -3.75
N LEU A 114 3.14 23.37 -4.28
CA LEU A 114 3.55 23.48 -5.68
C LEU A 114 5.03 23.21 -5.91
N TYR A 115 5.82 22.98 -4.85
CA TYR A 115 7.22 22.61 -5.04
C TYR A 115 7.32 21.14 -5.50
N PRO A 116 8.07 20.84 -6.56
CA PRO A 116 8.22 19.47 -7.06
C PRO A 116 8.78 18.47 -6.04
N GLN A 117 9.52 18.95 -5.02
CA GLN A 117 10.04 18.11 -3.92
C GLN A 117 8.97 17.71 -2.87
N PHE A 118 7.78 18.31 -2.92
CA PHE A 118 6.68 18.09 -1.99
C PHE A 118 5.47 17.46 -2.71
N THR A 119 5.72 16.33 -3.37
CA THR A 119 4.70 15.41 -3.91
C THR A 119 3.83 14.81 -2.82
N THR A 120 4.39 14.59 -1.64
CA THR A 120 3.65 14.31 -0.39
C THR A 120 3.72 15.50 0.55
N ILE A 121 2.56 15.97 1.00
CA ILE A 121 2.42 17.07 1.95
C ILE A 121 1.38 16.77 3.02
N GLU A 122 1.53 17.38 4.21
CA GLU A 122 0.60 17.21 5.33
C GLU A 122 0.04 18.55 5.82
N TYR A 123 -1.29 18.65 5.84
CA TYR A 123 -2.05 19.78 6.35
C TYR A 123 -2.52 19.50 7.77
N THR A 124 -2.47 20.50 8.64
CA THR A 124 -3.03 20.47 10.00
C THR A 124 -4.24 21.38 10.10
N LEU A 125 -5.41 20.79 10.39
CA LEU A 125 -6.68 21.51 10.40
C LEU A 125 -6.92 22.18 11.76
N LYS A 126 -6.77 23.51 11.83
CA LYS A 126 -6.94 24.28 13.08
C LYS A 126 -8.34 24.26 13.66
N LYS A 127 -9.38 24.22 12.81
CA LYS A 127 -10.78 24.33 13.25
C LYS A 127 -11.40 22.99 13.65
N ALA A 128 -10.70 21.89 13.42
CA ALA A 128 -11.25 20.57 13.65
C ALA A 128 -11.02 20.13 15.10
N THR A 129 -12.09 19.94 15.86
CA THR A 129 -12.03 19.35 17.20
C THR A 129 -11.89 17.83 17.10
N THR A 130 -11.09 17.24 17.99
CA THR A 130 -11.02 15.79 18.19
C THR A 130 -11.19 15.45 19.66
N MET A 131 -11.58 14.21 19.93
CA MET A 131 -11.57 13.69 21.29
C MET A 131 -10.15 13.22 21.65
N PRO A 132 -9.76 13.25 22.94
CA PRO A 132 -8.54 12.61 23.39
C PRO A 132 -8.53 11.11 23.03
N PRO A 133 -7.34 10.48 22.89
CA PRO A 133 -7.25 9.06 22.60
C PRO A 133 -7.85 8.23 23.75
N ILE A 134 -8.50 7.12 23.39
CA ILE A 134 -9.16 6.22 24.33
C ILE A 134 -8.45 4.87 24.32
N PHE A 135 -7.98 4.42 25.48
CA PHE A 135 -7.34 3.13 25.68
C PHE A 135 -8.21 2.26 26.59
N MET A 136 -8.78 1.19 26.04
CA MET A 136 -9.55 0.20 26.80
C MET A 136 -8.71 -1.06 26.97
N PHE A 137 -8.28 -1.35 28.20
CA PHE A 137 -7.55 -2.57 28.53
C PHE A 137 -8.55 -3.69 28.79
N VAL A 138 -8.46 -4.78 28.03
CA VAL A 138 -9.29 -5.98 28.23
C VAL A 138 -8.37 -7.11 28.66
N VAL A 139 -8.50 -7.55 29.91
CA VAL A 139 -7.52 -8.40 30.59
C VAL A 139 -8.15 -9.73 30.98
N ASP A 140 -7.56 -10.83 30.50
CA ASP A 140 -7.89 -12.17 30.98
C ASP A 140 -7.32 -12.38 32.38
N THR A 141 -8.09 -13.00 33.27
CA THR A 141 -7.67 -13.36 34.63
C THR A 141 -7.51 -14.88 34.81
N CYS A 142 -7.85 -15.68 33.80
CA CYS A 142 -7.69 -17.14 33.78
C CYS A 142 -6.28 -17.58 33.37
N MET A 143 -5.25 -17.04 34.03
CA MET A 143 -3.83 -17.36 33.77
C MET A 143 -3.07 -17.64 35.06
N THR A 144 -1.83 -18.10 34.96
CA THR A 144 -1.01 -18.37 36.14
C THR A 144 -0.67 -17.09 36.90
N SER A 145 -0.36 -17.19 38.20
CA SER A 145 -0.05 -16.01 39.02
C SER A 145 1.21 -15.26 38.56
N GLU A 146 2.16 -15.98 37.96
CA GLU A 146 3.41 -15.42 37.42
C GLU A 146 3.14 -14.63 36.12
N GLU A 147 2.37 -15.19 35.19
CA GLU A 147 1.95 -14.51 33.96
C GLU A 147 1.12 -13.27 34.27
N LEU A 148 0.18 -13.37 35.22
CA LEU A 148 -0.64 -12.23 35.63
C LEU A 148 0.21 -11.13 36.26
N LYS A 149 1.27 -11.48 37.01
CA LYS A 149 2.20 -10.49 37.57
C LYS A 149 2.98 -9.78 36.46
N ALA A 150 3.53 -10.53 35.50
CA ALA A 150 4.24 -9.95 34.35
C ALA A 150 3.31 -9.07 33.49
N LEU A 151 2.05 -9.48 33.30
CA LEU A 151 1.05 -8.68 32.59
C LEU A 151 0.73 -7.37 33.32
N LYS A 152 0.60 -7.40 34.65
CA LYS A 152 0.39 -6.19 35.47
C LYS A 152 1.55 -5.20 35.32
N GLU A 153 2.79 -5.68 35.38
CA GLU A 153 3.98 -4.84 35.19
C GLU A 153 4.02 -4.22 33.79
N SER A 154 3.64 -4.99 32.76
CA SER A 154 3.54 -4.51 31.38
C SER A 154 2.45 -3.45 31.21
N LEU A 155 1.27 -3.66 31.83
CA LEU A 155 0.17 -2.70 31.81
C LEU A 155 0.53 -1.39 32.55
N GLN A 156 1.20 -1.49 33.70
CA GLN A 156 1.69 -0.33 34.43
C GLN A 156 2.70 0.48 33.62
N THR A 157 3.61 -0.21 32.93
CA THR A 157 4.55 0.43 32.00
C THR A 157 3.81 1.12 30.86
N ALA A 158 2.85 0.46 30.22
CA ALA A 158 2.05 1.06 29.15
C ALA A 158 1.28 2.31 29.61
N LEU A 159 0.67 2.27 30.80
CA LEU A 159 -0.03 3.42 31.41
C LEU A 159 0.89 4.62 31.61
N SER A 160 2.16 4.40 31.99
CA SER A 160 3.14 5.49 32.19
C SER A 160 3.53 6.20 30.90
N LEU A 161 3.30 5.58 29.74
CA LEU A 161 3.61 6.12 28.42
C LEU A 161 2.42 6.83 27.76
N LEU A 162 1.22 6.76 28.35
CA LEU A 162 0.03 7.38 27.78
C LEU A 162 0.06 8.91 27.95
N PRO A 163 -0.53 9.67 26.99
CA PRO A 163 -0.78 11.09 27.17
C PRO A 163 -1.60 11.37 28.43
N ALA A 164 -1.32 12.48 29.11
CA ALA A 164 -1.98 12.84 30.37
C ALA A 164 -3.50 13.09 30.21
N ASP A 165 -3.95 13.46 29.01
CA ASP A 165 -5.35 13.71 28.66
C ASP A 165 -6.05 12.47 28.08
N ALA A 166 -5.35 11.34 27.94
CA ALA A 166 -5.93 10.10 27.41
C ALA A 166 -6.99 9.53 28.35
N LEU A 167 -8.08 9.02 27.76
CA LEU A 167 -9.12 8.32 28.51
C LEU A 167 -8.74 6.84 28.63
N VAL A 168 -8.75 6.32 29.85
CA VAL A 168 -8.43 4.92 30.13
C VAL A 168 -9.65 4.20 30.69
N GLY A 169 -9.89 2.99 30.21
CA GLY A 169 -10.87 2.05 30.78
C GLY A 169 -10.24 0.67 30.96
N ILE A 170 -10.82 -0.13 31.86
CA ILE A 170 -10.39 -1.52 32.06
C ILE A 170 -11.59 -2.45 32.20
N ILE A 171 -11.50 -3.58 31.51
CA ILE A 171 -12.40 -4.73 31.59
C ILE A 171 -11.54 -5.93 31.99
N THR A 172 -11.94 -6.66 33.02
CA THR A 172 -11.33 -7.95 33.34
C THR A 172 -12.34 -9.06 33.04
N TYR A 173 -11.88 -10.17 32.50
CA TYR A 173 -12.74 -11.33 32.28
C TYR A 173 -12.09 -12.62 32.79
N GLY A 174 -12.95 -13.57 33.16
CA GLY A 174 -12.58 -14.91 33.57
C GLY A 174 -13.83 -15.79 33.54
N ARG A 175 -14.26 -16.33 34.69
CA ARG A 175 -15.62 -16.90 34.80
C ARG A 175 -16.72 -15.84 34.62
N MET A 176 -16.45 -14.60 35.01
CA MET A 176 -17.36 -13.46 34.87
C MET A 176 -16.65 -12.34 34.12
N VAL A 177 -17.40 -11.51 33.38
CA VAL A 177 -16.90 -10.27 32.77
C VAL A 177 -17.18 -9.11 33.72
N GLN A 178 -16.15 -8.36 34.09
CA GLN A 178 -16.22 -7.22 34.99
C GLN A 178 -15.77 -5.97 34.23
N LEU A 179 -16.67 -5.00 34.10
CA LEU A 179 -16.30 -3.65 33.69
C LEU A 179 -16.04 -2.83 34.95
N HIS A 180 -14.87 -2.20 35.01
CA HIS A 180 -14.45 -1.43 36.17
C HIS A 180 -14.82 0.03 35.98
N GLU A 181 -15.52 0.58 36.97
CA GLU A 181 -15.77 2.02 37.04
C GLU A 181 -14.62 2.69 37.80
N LEU A 182 -13.78 3.43 37.07
CA LEU A 182 -12.65 4.16 37.65
C LEU A 182 -13.16 5.45 38.33
N ASN A 183 -12.50 5.89 39.40
CA ASN A 183 -12.87 7.07 40.20
C ASN A 183 -14.17 6.96 41.02
N VAL A 184 -14.69 5.75 41.24
CA VAL A 184 -15.84 5.52 42.14
C VAL A 184 -15.39 4.75 43.38
N GLN A 185 -15.75 5.26 44.57
CA GLN A 185 -15.70 4.50 45.80
C GLN A 185 -17.04 3.77 45.99
N GLY A 186 -17.06 2.44 45.83
CA GLY A 186 -18.07 1.58 46.44
C GLY A 186 -19.01 0.77 45.54
N ILE A 187 -19.19 1.07 44.24
CA ILE A 187 -20.03 0.25 43.34
C ILE A 187 -19.48 0.28 41.90
N SER A 188 -19.25 -0.90 41.30
CA SER A 188 -18.88 -1.05 39.89
C SER A 188 -20.13 -1.42 39.07
N ARG A 189 -20.42 -0.68 38.00
CA ARG A 189 -21.50 -1.00 37.04
C ARG A 189 -20.94 -1.56 35.74
N SER A 190 -21.68 -2.50 35.14
CA SER A 190 -21.25 -3.21 33.92
C SER A 190 -22.02 -2.80 32.66
N PHE A 191 -21.28 -2.51 31.59
CA PHE A 191 -21.78 -2.27 30.23
C PHE A 191 -21.05 -3.17 29.23
N VAL A 192 -21.78 -3.61 28.20
CA VAL A 192 -21.26 -4.49 27.14
C VAL A 192 -20.93 -3.65 25.90
N PHE A 193 -19.71 -3.77 25.39
CA PHE A 193 -19.29 -3.15 24.13
C PHE A 193 -18.87 -4.21 23.11
N LYS A 194 -19.25 -4.00 21.85
CA LYS A 194 -18.73 -4.74 20.69
C LYS A 194 -17.49 -4.02 20.17
N VAL A 195 -16.35 -4.71 20.12
CA VAL A 195 -15.14 -4.17 19.47
C VAL A 195 -15.06 -4.65 18.02
N PHE A 196 -14.64 -3.72 17.15
CA PHE A 196 -14.92 -3.63 15.72
C PHE A 196 -13.66 -3.82 14.85
N CYS A 197 -13.91 -4.07 13.57
CA CYS A 197 -12.99 -4.32 12.45
C CYS A 197 -11.82 -3.31 12.31
N LEU A 198 -10.62 -3.81 11.96
CA LEU A 198 -9.39 -3.01 11.74
C LEU A 198 -9.44 -2.13 10.48
N LEU A 199 -10.20 -2.55 9.46
CA LEU A 199 -10.35 -1.88 8.16
C LEU A 199 -11.79 -2.07 7.65
N SER A 200 -12.47 -0.99 7.28
CA SER A 200 -13.82 -1.07 6.69
C SER A 200 -13.91 -0.36 5.34
N CYS A 201 -14.67 -0.95 4.42
CA CYS A 201 -15.06 -0.33 3.17
C CYS A 201 -15.89 0.95 3.47
N GLY A 202 -15.54 2.07 2.85
CA GLY A 202 -16.32 3.31 2.94
C GLY A 202 -17.60 3.29 2.10
N ASN A 203 -17.77 2.29 1.21
CA ASN A 203 -18.88 2.16 0.26
C ASN A 203 -19.13 3.41 -0.60
N VAL A 204 -18.07 4.19 -0.86
CA VAL A 204 -18.16 5.39 -1.72
C VAL A 204 -17.76 5.00 -3.13
N ARG A 205 -18.69 5.10 -4.07
CA ARG A 205 -18.47 4.82 -5.48
C ARG A 205 -18.48 6.09 -6.32
N ASN A 206 -17.50 6.20 -7.21
CA ASN A 206 -17.41 7.24 -8.22
C ASN A 206 -16.83 6.64 -9.51
N ALA A 207 -16.56 7.48 -10.52
CA ALA A 207 -16.02 7.04 -11.80
C ALA A 207 -14.63 6.37 -11.74
N CYS A 208 -13.95 6.39 -10.59
CA CYS A 208 -12.64 5.76 -10.41
C CYS A 208 -12.73 4.32 -9.86
N VAL A 209 -13.93 3.86 -9.46
CA VAL A 209 -14.12 2.49 -8.96
C VAL A 209 -14.27 1.54 -10.13
N SER A 210 -13.46 0.48 -10.17
CA SER A 210 -13.60 -0.56 -11.18
C SER A 210 -14.83 -1.44 -10.90
N ASP A 211 -15.45 -1.93 -11.99
CA ASP A 211 -16.47 -2.97 -11.95
C ASP A 211 -15.88 -4.34 -11.53
N THR A 212 -14.58 -4.55 -11.74
CA THR A 212 -13.87 -5.77 -11.34
C THR A 212 -13.36 -5.61 -9.91
N GLU A 213 -14.04 -6.23 -8.94
CA GLU A 213 -13.61 -6.16 -7.54
C GLU A 213 -12.49 -7.17 -7.24
N MET A 214 -11.41 -6.69 -6.60
CA MET A 214 -10.33 -7.51 -6.08
C MET A 214 -10.01 -7.09 -4.65
N GLY A 215 -9.96 -8.04 -3.71
CA GLY A 215 -9.79 -7.72 -2.30
C GLY A 215 -11.00 -6.96 -1.73
N ILE A 216 -10.74 -5.91 -0.94
CA ILE A 216 -11.78 -5.02 -0.41
C ILE A 216 -12.07 -3.94 -1.47
N GLY A 217 -12.77 -4.35 -2.53
CA GLY A 217 -13.10 -3.51 -3.69
C GLY A 217 -14.41 -2.72 -3.55
N GLY A 218 -14.92 -2.24 -4.68
CA GLY A 218 -16.23 -1.59 -4.74
C GLY A 218 -16.30 -0.20 -4.12
N THR A 219 -15.16 0.42 -3.81
CA THR A 219 -15.07 1.74 -3.18
C THR A 219 -13.82 2.49 -3.65
N CYS A 220 -13.82 3.81 -3.53
CA CYS A 220 -12.63 4.66 -3.62
C CYS A 220 -12.22 5.23 -2.26
N GLN A 221 -12.89 4.81 -1.17
CA GLN A 221 -12.61 5.23 0.20
C GLN A 221 -12.58 4.03 1.14
N TRP A 222 -11.57 4.01 2.00
CA TRP A 222 -11.37 3.00 3.04
C TRP A 222 -11.17 3.70 4.38
N LYS A 223 -11.75 3.14 5.44
CA LYS A 223 -11.57 3.62 6.80
C LYS A 223 -10.68 2.67 7.57
N PHE A 224 -9.58 3.21 8.09
CA PHE A 224 -8.67 2.51 8.98
C PHE A 224 -8.90 3.01 10.40
N CYS A 225 -9.07 2.09 11.34
CA CYS A 225 -9.25 2.45 12.75
C CYS A 225 -7.92 2.83 13.42
N SER A 226 -6.81 2.27 12.93
CA SER A 226 -5.45 2.61 13.34
C SER A 226 -4.52 2.54 12.13
N LEU A 227 -3.58 3.47 12.07
CA LEU A 227 -2.53 3.54 11.06
C LEU A 227 -1.22 3.85 11.75
N THR A 228 -0.16 3.21 11.31
CA THR A 228 1.21 3.50 11.77
C THR A 228 2.08 3.92 10.59
N PRO A 229 3.24 4.53 10.82
CA PRO A 229 4.22 4.80 9.76
C PRO A 229 4.69 3.57 8.97
N ARG A 230 4.44 2.35 9.49
CA ARG A 230 4.78 1.07 8.85
C ARG A 230 3.59 0.43 8.12
N THR A 231 2.40 1.00 8.21
CA THR A 231 1.21 0.43 7.59
C THR A 231 1.26 0.64 6.07
N THR A 232 1.39 -0.45 5.31
CA THR A 232 1.49 -0.42 3.83
C THR A 232 0.33 -1.13 3.15
N LEU A 233 -0.44 -0.39 2.39
CA LEU A 233 -1.58 -0.85 1.60
C LEU A 233 -1.10 -1.33 0.23
N CYS A 234 -1.76 -2.34 -0.34
CA CYS A 234 -1.59 -2.70 -1.75
C CYS A 234 -2.88 -2.30 -2.48
N VAL A 235 -2.79 -1.29 -3.33
CA VAL A 235 -3.91 -0.77 -4.12
C VAL A 235 -3.75 -1.28 -5.54
N LEU A 236 -4.72 -2.04 -6.01
CA LEU A 236 -4.75 -2.54 -7.38
C LEU A 236 -5.48 -1.56 -8.30
N PHE A 237 -4.92 -1.34 -9.48
CA PHE A 237 -5.48 -0.46 -10.50
C PHE A 237 -5.84 -1.26 -11.74
N GLU A 238 -6.93 -0.85 -12.37
CA GLU A 238 -7.34 -1.34 -13.67
C GLU A 238 -7.30 -0.19 -14.68
N ILE A 239 -6.67 -0.43 -15.82
CA ILE A 239 -6.67 0.52 -16.93
C ILE A 239 -7.98 0.34 -17.70
N SER A 240 -8.83 1.36 -17.71
CA SER A 240 -10.16 1.31 -18.31
C SER A 240 -10.20 1.73 -19.78
N ALA A 241 -9.14 2.34 -20.29
CA ALA A 241 -9.08 2.84 -21.66
C ALA A 241 -9.27 1.72 -22.70
N GLN A 242 -10.13 1.97 -23.69
CA GLN A 242 -10.39 1.02 -24.77
C GLN A 242 -9.20 0.98 -25.75
N HIS A 243 -9.01 -0.16 -26.42
CA HIS A 243 -7.98 -0.31 -27.43
C HIS A 243 -8.19 0.70 -28.58
N GLY A 244 -7.12 1.35 -29.04
CA GLY A 244 -7.17 2.41 -30.04
C GLY A 244 -7.49 3.81 -29.50
N SER A 245 -7.70 3.97 -28.18
CA SER A 245 -7.85 5.30 -27.57
C SER A 245 -6.55 6.10 -27.69
N ALA A 246 -6.60 7.28 -28.30
CA ALA A 246 -5.44 8.16 -28.42
C ALA A 246 -5.11 8.79 -27.06
N ILE A 247 -3.89 8.55 -26.57
CA ILE A 247 -3.33 9.26 -25.41
C ILE A 247 -2.54 10.46 -25.93
N GLY A 248 -2.85 11.65 -25.43
CA GLY A 248 -2.16 12.88 -25.81
C GLY A 248 -0.65 12.77 -25.55
N GLN A 249 0.17 13.29 -26.46
CA GLN A 249 1.62 13.30 -26.29
C GLN A 249 2.00 13.99 -24.97
N GLY A 250 2.83 13.32 -24.15
CA GLY A 250 3.24 13.82 -22.85
C GLY A 250 2.22 13.65 -21.72
N ALA A 251 1.05 13.05 -21.98
CA ALA A 251 0.11 12.71 -20.93
C ALA A 251 0.73 11.69 -19.96
N ARG A 252 0.39 11.81 -18.68
CA ARG A 252 0.83 10.91 -17.61
C ARG A 252 -0.38 10.38 -16.87
N GLY A 253 -0.33 9.12 -16.46
CA GLY A 253 -1.29 8.56 -15.52
C GLY A 253 -0.98 9.12 -14.13
N MET A 254 -2.00 9.58 -13.43
CA MET A 254 -1.84 10.25 -12.13
C MET A 254 -2.73 9.61 -11.10
N VAL A 255 -2.21 9.51 -9.87
CA VAL A 255 -2.93 9.01 -8.71
C VAL A 255 -2.67 9.96 -7.55
N GLN A 256 -3.74 10.37 -6.86
CA GLN A 256 -3.66 11.16 -5.64
C GLN A 256 -4.29 10.38 -4.49
N TYR A 257 -3.49 10.10 -3.47
CA TYR A 257 -3.93 9.54 -2.21
C TYR A 257 -4.20 10.66 -1.22
N VAL A 258 -5.36 10.60 -0.55
CA VAL A 258 -5.75 11.56 0.48
C VAL A 258 -6.07 10.79 1.76
N THR A 259 -5.26 10.96 2.78
CA THR A 259 -5.39 10.29 4.08
C THR A 259 -5.76 11.31 5.13
N GLN A 260 -7.00 11.26 5.60
CA GLN A 260 -7.47 12.08 6.71
C GLN A 260 -7.39 11.24 7.99
N TYR A 261 -6.68 11.74 9.00
CA TYR A 261 -6.49 11.00 10.24
C TYR A 261 -6.41 11.94 11.44
N GLN A 262 -6.64 11.38 12.63
CA GLN A 262 -6.34 12.04 13.88
C GLN A 262 -4.92 11.66 14.28
N HIS A 263 -4.05 12.66 14.39
CA HIS A 263 -2.68 12.46 14.86
C HIS A 263 -2.69 12.29 16.40
N ALA A 264 -1.64 11.66 16.94
CA ALA A 264 -1.52 11.35 18.37
C ALA A 264 -1.49 12.60 19.27
N ASP A 265 -1.22 13.77 18.71
CA ASP A 265 -1.29 15.09 19.38
C ASP A 265 -2.72 15.65 19.50
N GLY A 266 -3.73 14.89 19.06
CA GLY A 266 -5.12 15.35 19.05
C GLY A 266 -5.44 16.36 17.95
N ARG A 267 -4.61 16.49 16.91
CA ARG A 267 -4.94 17.34 15.75
C ARG A 267 -5.45 16.49 14.60
N LYS A 268 -6.45 16.98 13.87
CA LYS A 268 -6.80 16.37 12.57
C LYS A 268 -5.79 16.82 11.53
N ARG A 269 -5.28 15.85 10.79
CA ARG A 269 -4.36 16.08 9.68
C ARG A 269 -4.90 15.48 8.40
N ILE A 270 -4.57 16.10 7.29
CA ILE A 270 -4.82 15.59 5.95
C ILE A 270 -3.45 15.42 5.30
N ARG A 271 -3.10 14.19 4.96
CA ARG A 271 -1.88 13.88 4.22
C ARG A 271 -2.24 13.58 2.78
N VAL A 272 -1.54 14.22 1.85
CA VAL A 272 -1.82 14.14 0.41
C VAL A 272 -0.56 13.71 -0.30
N THR A 273 -0.62 12.60 -1.03
CA THR A 273 0.48 12.10 -1.86
C THR A 273 0.01 12.03 -3.30
N THR A 274 0.65 12.79 -4.19
CA THR A 274 0.35 12.77 -5.62
C THR A 274 1.53 12.18 -6.39
N THR A 275 1.26 11.16 -7.20
CA THR A 275 2.26 10.46 -8.00
C THR A 275 1.79 10.33 -9.44
N CYS A 276 2.74 10.23 -10.37
CA CYS A 276 2.45 10.00 -11.79
C CYS A 276 3.34 8.93 -12.42
N ARG A 277 2.86 8.31 -13.49
CA ARG A 277 3.57 7.35 -14.35
C ARG A 277 3.31 7.66 -15.82
N SER A 278 4.28 7.31 -16.66
CA SER A 278 4.17 7.52 -18.10
C SER A 278 3.31 6.43 -18.73
N TRP A 279 2.55 6.80 -19.75
CA TRP A 279 1.87 5.86 -20.62
C TRP A 279 2.84 5.34 -21.69
N ALA A 280 2.70 4.07 -22.06
CA ALA A 280 3.48 3.43 -23.12
C ALA A 280 2.61 2.53 -23.98
N ASP A 281 2.88 2.52 -25.28
CA ASP A 281 2.22 1.63 -26.23
C ASP A 281 2.88 0.26 -26.20
N MET A 282 2.11 -0.77 -25.87
CA MET A 282 2.60 -2.15 -25.76
C MET A 282 3.11 -2.68 -27.10
N ALA A 283 2.53 -2.26 -28.23
CA ALA A 283 2.91 -2.79 -29.54
C ALA A 283 4.31 -2.33 -29.98
N THR A 284 4.69 -1.11 -29.62
CA THR A 284 5.95 -0.48 -30.07
C THR A 284 6.99 -0.36 -28.97
N GLN A 285 6.58 -0.33 -27.71
CA GLN A 285 7.43 -0.03 -26.55
C GLN A 285 7.40 -1.14 -25.48
N GLN A 286 7.10 -2.39 -25.86
CA GLN A 286 7.16 -3.52 -24.93
C GLN A 286 8.49 -3.59 -24.14
N PRO A 287 9.68 -3.40 -24.74
CA PRO A 287 10.94 -3.42 -23.98
C PRO A 287 11.00 -2.37 -22.88
N ASN A 288 10.44 -1.18 -23.11
CA ASN A 288 10.41 -0.09 -22.12
C ASN A 288 9.44 -0.41 -20.97
N ILE A 289 8.30 -1.04 -21.27
CA ILE A 289 7.35 -1.50 -20.25
C ILE A 289 7.98 -2.59 -19.40
N ALA A 290 8.66 -3.55 -20.03
CA ALA A 290 9.40 -4.61 -19.35
C ALA A 290 10.49 -4.03 -18.44
N TYR A 291 11.21 -3.00 -18.91
CA TYR A 291 12.21 -2.30 -18.10
C TYR A 291 11.62 -1.59 -16.88
N GLY A 292 10.35 -1.14 -16.99
CA GLY A 292 9.61 -0.49 -15.91
C GLY A 292 9.05 -1.43 -14.85
N PHE A 293 9.25 -2.75 -14.97
CA PHE A 293 8.79 -3.74 -13.99
C PHE A 293 9.63 -3.72 -12.71
N ASP A 294 8.96 -3.76 -11.57
CA ASP A 294 9.57 -3.97 -10.26
C ASP A 294 9.22 -5.39 -9.80
N GLN A 295 10.19 -6.30 -9.88
CA GLN A 295 9.99 -7.71 -9.52
C GLN A 295 9.73 -7.94 -8.04
N GLU A 296 10.25 -7.10 -7.14
CA GLU A 296 10.01 -7.24 -5.70
C GLU A 296 8.58 -6.85 -5.37
N ALA A 297 8.15 -5.66 -5.85
CA ALA A 297 6.77 -5.22 -5.72
C ALA A 297 5.82 -6.20 -6.40
N GLY A 298 6.15 -6.66 -7.61
CA GLY A 298 5.38 -7.68 -8.33
C GLY A 298 5.22 -8.96 -7.51
N ALA A 299 6.30 -9.47 -6.94
CA ALA A 299 6.27 -10.69 -6.12
C ALA A 299 5.41 -10.53 -4.87
N VAL A 300 5.52 -9.41 -4.15
CA VAL A 300 4.70 -9.13 -2.97
C VAL A 300 3.22 -8.94 -3.37
N ALA A 301 2.92 -8.35 -4.52
CA ALA A 301 1.55 -8.15 -4.98
C ALA A 301 0.88 -9.50 -5.28
N ILE A 302 1.60 -10.38 -5.98
CA ILE A 302 1.15 -11.75 -6.23
C ILE A 302 1.05 -12.54 -4.93
N ALA A 303 1.97 -12.37 -3.98
CA ALA A 303 1.88 -13.01 -2.66
C ALA A 303 0.62 -12.60 -1.89
N ARG A 304 0.30 -11.30 -1.86
CA ARG A 304 -0.92 -10.79 -1.21
C ARG A 304 -2.18 -11.33 -1.88
N LEU A 305 -2.21 -11.39 -3.21
CA LEU A 305 -3.33 -11.96 -3.96
C LEU A 305 -3.48 -13.46 -3.74
N ALA A 306 -2.38 -14.22 -3.75
CA ALA A 306 -2.39 -15.66 -3.49
C ALA A 306 -2.88 -15.96 -2.07
N SER A 307 -2.38 -15.22 -1.07
CA SER A 307 -2.82 -15.36 0.32
C SER A 307 -4.29 -14.98 0.52
N TRP A 308 -4.75 -13.91 -0.14
CA TRP A 308 -6.16 -13.52 -0.11
C TRP A 308 -7.06 -14.59 -0.74
N ARG A 309 -6.72 -15.11 -1.92
CA ARG A 309 -7.44 -16.22 -2.58
C ARG A 309 -7.48 -17.46 -1.69
N ALA A 310 -6.34 -17.89 -1.18
CA ALA A 310 -6.26 -19.05 -0.29
C ALA A 310 -7.10 -18.91 0.99
N THR A 311 -7.30 -17.68 1.48
CA THR A 311 -8.12 -17.41 2.68
C THR A 311 -9.61 -17.29 2.35
N ASN A 312 -9.97 -16.54 1.30
CA ASN A 312 -11.36 -16.27 0.95
C ASN A 312 -12.03 -17.45 0.22
N GLU A 313 -11.30 -18.12 -0.67
CA GLU A 313 -11.80 -19.23 -1.48
C GLU A 313 -11.63 -20.57 -0.74
N ASN A 314 -10.89 -20.60 0.37
CA ASN A 314 -10.51 -21.78 1.16
C ASN A 314 -9.87 -22.92 0.33
N ASP A 315 -9.35 -22.62 -0.87
CA ASP A 315 -8.71 -23.57 -1.78
C ASP A 315 -7.24 -23.18 -2.01
N THR A 316 -6.38 -23.65 -1.10
CA THR A 316 -4.93 -23.47 -1.21
C THR A 316 -4.34 -24.15 -2.46
N PRO A 317 -4.72 -25.41 -2.80
CA PRO A 317 -4.28 -26.03 -4.06
C PRO A 317 -4.61 -25.22 -5.31
N GLU A 318 -5.79 -24.62 -5.41
CA GLU A 318 -6.16 -23.74 -6.52
C GLU A 318 -5.30 -22.47 -6.54
N ALA A 319 -5.08 -21.82 -5.39
CA ALA A 319 -4.21 -20.66 -5.29
C ALA A 319 -2.78 -20.97 -5.78
N LEU A 320 -2.25 -22.16 -5.48
CA LEU A 320 -0.94 -22.62 -6.00
C LEU A 320 -0.94 -22.84 -7.51
N ARG A 321 -2.00 -23.46 -8.06
CA ARG A 321 -2.13 -23.61 -9.53
C ARG A 321 -2.24 -22.27 -10.23
N TRP A 322 -2.96 -21.31 -9.64
CA TRP A 322 -3.05 -19.94 -10.14
C TRP A 322 -1.69 -19.25 -10.12
N LEU A 323 -0.92 -19.43 -9.05
CA LEU A 323 0.44 -18.91 -8.93
C LEU A 323 1.36 -19.46 -10.04
N ASP A 324 1.39 -20.79 -10.22
CA ASP A 324 2.20 -21.45 -11.24
C ASP A 324 1.80 -21.00 -12.66
N ARG A 325 0.49 -20.90 -12.95
CA ARG A 325 -0.02 -20.37 -14.24
C ARG A 325 0.38 -18.91 -14.47
N THR A 326 0.36 -18.09 -13.42
CA THR A 326 0.75 -16.69 -13.49
C THR A 326 2.25 -16.56 -13.80
N LEU A 327 3.08 -17.35 -13.12
CA LEU A 327 4.53 -17.38 -13.38
C LEU A 327 4.84 -17.83 -14.81
N ILE A 328 4.21 -18.91 -15.29
CA ILE A 328 4.43 -19.41 -16.65
C ILE A 328 4.05 -18.35 -17.69
N ARG A 329 2.89 -17.71 -17.54
CA ARG A 329 2.45 -16.64 -18.47
C ARG A 329 3.40 -15.45 -18.47
N LEU A 330 3.95 -15.07 -17.31
CA LEU A 330 4.93 -13.99 -17.21
C LEU A 330 6.21 -14.35 -17.97
N CYS A 331 6.74 -15.56 -17.76
CA CYS A 331 7.91 -16.07 -18.45
C CYS A 331 7.70 -16.19 -19.98
N GLN A 332 6.52 -16.64 -20.42
CA GLN A 332 6.16 -16.70 -21.84
C GLN A 332 6.08 -15.30 -22.47
N LYS A 333 5.66 -14.29 -21.70
CA LYS A 333 5.43 -12.94 -22.21
C LYS A 333 6.70 -12.08 -22.26
N PHE A 334 7.55 -12.19 -21.25
CA PHE A 334 8.72 -11.33 -21.06
C PHE A 334 10.06 -12.07 -21.10
N GLY A 335 10.04 -13.40 -21.21
CA GLY A 335 11.23 -14.21 -21.44
C GLY A 335 11.61 -14.26 -22.92
N GLU A 336 12.90 -14.39 -23.17
CA GLU A 336 13.45 -14.62 -24.50
C GLU A 336 13.75 -16.12 -24.64
N TYR A 337 13.20 -16.76 -25.66
CA TYR A 337 13.42 -18.17 -25.94
C TYR A 337 13.14 -18.51 -27.40
N ALA A 338 13.85 -19.50 -27.91
CA ALA A 338 13.49 -20.24 -29.09
C ALA A 338 12.40 -21.27 -28.74
N LYS A 339 11.40 -21.36 -29.62
CA LYS A 339 10.27 -22.28 -29.44
C LYS A 339 10.78 -23.72 -29.32
N ASP A 340 10.25 -24.45 -28.35
CA ASP A 340 10.58 -25.85 -28.06
C ASP A 340 12.06 -26.11 -27.69
N ASP A 341 12.84 -25.07 -27.39
CA ASP A 341 14.21 -25.17 -26.85
C ASP A 341 14.30 -24.55 -25.44
N PRO A 342 14.19 -25.36 -24.36
CA PRO A 342 14.27 -24.87 -22.99
C PRO A 342 15.63 -24.24 -22.61
N ASN A 343 16.71 -24.59 -23.31
CA ASN A 343 18.06 -24.08 -22.98
C ASN A 343 18.27 -22.66 -23.49
N SER A 344 17.49 -22.23 -24.48
CA SER A 344 17.49 -20.86 -24.98
C SER A 344 16.84 -19.85 -24.04
N PHE A 345 16.08 -20.31 -23.04
CA PHE A 345 15.28 -19.45 -22.17
C PHE A 345 16.15 -18.53 -21.29
N ARG A 346 15.92 -17.21 -21.44
CA ARG A 346 16.57 -16.15 -20.68
C ARG A 346 15.54 -15.14 -20.17
N LEU A 347 15.82 -14.60 -19.00
CA LEU A 347 15.09 -13.47 -18.40
C LEU A 347 16.05 -12.31 -18.23
N SER A 348 15.54 -11.09 -18.41
CA SER A 348 16.31 -9.89 -18.09
C SER A 348 16.44 -9.69 -16.58
N ASP A 349 17.36 -8.82 -16.16
CA ASP A 349 17.62 -8.53 -14.74
C ASP A 349 16.38 -8.03 -13.98
N LYS A 350 15.42 -7.43 -14.70
CA LYS A 350 14.14 -6.97 -14.15
C LYS A 350 13.19 -8.11 -13.77
N PHE A 351 13.40 -9.33 -14.26
CA PHE A 351 12.53 -10.49 -14.02
C PHE A 351 13.28 -11.71 -13.45
N SER A 352 14.60 -11.69 -13.40
CA SER A 352 15.43 -12.87 -13.09
C SER A 352 15.19 -13.44 -11.69
N LEU A 353 14.87 -12.61 -10.68
CA LEU A 353 14.58 -13.05 -9.31
C LEU A 353 13.12 -13.44 -9.11
N PHE A 354 12.22 -13.05 -10.02
CA PHE A 354 10.79 -13.30 -9.87
C PHE A 354 10.45 -14.80 -9.75
N PRO A 355 10.98 -15.72 -10.60
CA PRO A 355 10.79 -17.16 -10.41
C PRO A 355 11.26 -17.67 -9.04
N GLN A 356 12.38 -17.15 -8.53
CA GLN A 356 12.91 -17.54 -7.23
C GLN A 356 11.97 -17.09 -6.09
N PHE A 357 11.44 -15.86 -6.15
CA PHE A 357 10.42 -15.42 -5.19
C PHE A 357 9.18 -16.32 -5.21
N MET A 358 8.70 -16.70 -6.38
CA MET A 358 7.54 -17.59 -6.51
C MET A 358 7.83 -19.00 -5.97
N PHE A 359 9.06 -19.50 -6.15
CA PHE A 359 9.51 -20.77 -5.59
C PHE A 359 9.50 -20.79 -4.06
N HIS A 360 9.95 -19.70 -3.41
CA HIS A 360 9.89 -19.62 -1.96
C HIS A 360 8.46 -19.38 -1.46
N LEU A 361 7.69 -18.53 -2.15
CA LEU A 361 6.30 -18.22 -1.80
C LEU A 361 5.41 -19.48 -1.78
N ARG A 362 5.48 -20.33 -2.81
CA ARG A 362 4.66 -21.56 -2.91
C ARG A 362 4.93 -22.59 -1.80
N ARG A 363 6.11 -22.50 -1.16
CA ARG A 363 6.56 -23.37 -0.06
C ARG A 363 6.43 -22.70 1.31
N SER A 364 6.11 -21.41 1.34
CA SER A 364 6.01 -20.63 2.58
C SER A 364 4.80 -21.04 3.42
N GLN A 365 4.87 -20.74 4.72
CA GLN A 365 3.77 -20.94 5.67
C GLN A 365 2.53 -20.08 5.36
N PHE A 366 2.65 -19.09 4.46
CA PHE A 366 1.50 -18.28 4.01
C PHE A 366 0.51 -19.11 3.19
N LEU A 367 1.03 -20.05 2.38
CA LEU A 367 0.26 -20.91 1.48
C LEU A 367 0.25 -22.36 1.99
N GLN A 368 1.38 -22.92 2.42
CA GLN A 368 1.44 -24.26 2.98
C GLN A 368 1.09 -24.23 4.48
N VAL A 369 -0.20 -24.39 4.77
CA VAL A 369 -0.72 -24.32 6.15
C VAL A 369 -0.54 -25.63 6.93
N PHE A 370 -0.30 -26.75 6.24
CA PHE A 370 0.00 -28.03 6.89
C PHE A 370 1.27 -27.89 7.75
N ASN A 371 1.24 -28.49 8.95
CA ASN A 371 2.25 -28.36 10.02
C ASN A 371 2.23 -27.04 10.81
N ASN A 372 1.28 -26.14 10.57
CA ASN A 372 1.05 -24.98 11.45
C ASN A 372 -0.34 -25.07 12.07
N SER A 373 -0.50 -24.51 13.28
CA SER A 373 -1.82 -24.30 13.86
C SER A 373 -2.61 -23.23 13.08
N PRO A 374 -3.95 -23.23 13.17
CA PRO A 374 -4.77 -22.18 12.56
C PRO A 374 -4.39 -20.77 13.03
N ASP A 375 -4.03 -20.61 14.31
CA ASP A 375 -3.66 -19.34 14.91
C ASP A 375 -2.30 -18.84 14.39
N GLU A 376 -1.31 -19.71 14.28
CA GLU A 376 -0.01 -19.38 13.66
C GLU A 376 -0.19 -18.95 12.21
N THR A 377 -1.03 -19.66 11.46
CA THR A 377 -1.34 -19.30 10.06
C THR A 377 -1.99 -17.92 9.98
N ALA A 378 -2.95 -17.62 10.85
CA ALA A 378 -3.59 -16.31 10.93
C ALA A 378 -2.58 -15.22 11.32
N TYR A 379 -1.69 -15.50 12.27
CA TYR A 379 -0.63 -14.59 12.71
C TYR A 379 0.36 -14.27 11.58
N TYR A 380 0.90 -15.28 10.89
CA TYR A 380 1.81 -15.05 9.76
C TYR A 380 1.15 -14.23 8.66
N ARG A 381 -0.11 -14.52 8.33
CA ARG A 381 -0.87 -13.73 7.34
C ARG A 381 -1.16 -12.30 7.82
N TYR A 382 -1.40 -12.10 9.11
CA TYR A 382 -1.60 -10.78 9.70
C TYR A 382 -0.33 -9.92 9.69
N VAL A 383 0.82 -10.52 10.02
CA VAL A 383 2.14 -9.86 10.01
C VAL A 383 2.62 -9.53 8.59
N ASN A 384 1.91 -10.00 7.55
CA ASN A 384 1.95 -9.71 6.10
C ASN A 384 3.25 -9.08 5.56
N PRO A 385 3.90 -9.64 4.52
CA PRO A 385 5.03 -9.04 3.81
C PRO A 385 4.65 -7.65 3.25
N SER A 386 4.86 -6.63 4.06
CA SER A 386 4.70 -5.20 3.76
C SER A 386 6.04 -4.49 3.76
N LEU A 387 7.08 -5.19 4.22
CA LEU A 387 8.45 -4.75 4.19
C LEU A 387 9.17 -5.58 3.12
N THR A 388 9.54 -4.92 2.02
CA THR A 388 10.80 -5.26 1.35
C THR A 388 11.85 -5.19 2.45
N HIS A 389 12.38 -6.33 2.90
CA HIS A 389 13.38 -6.37 3.96
C HIS A 389 14.65 -5.65 3.49
N ASN A 390 14.71 -4.32 3.66
CA ASN A 390 15.99 -3.64 3.79
C ASN A 390 16.39 -3.79 5.25
N ASN A 391 17.05 -4.91 5.58
CA ASN A 391 17.51 -5.22 6.92
C ASN A 391 18.97 -4.74 7.06
N PRO A 392 19.26 -3.66 7.83
CA PRO A 392 20.63 -3.26 8.14
C PRO A 392 21.33 -4.26 9.08
N TYR A 393 20.57 -5.20 9.66
CA TYR A 393 21.03 -6.23 10.59
C TYR A 393 21.01 -7.64 9.98
N ALA A 394 21.25 -7.78 8.67
CA ALA A 394 21.57 -9.07 8.05
C ALA A 394 22.96 -9.63 8.47
N SER A 395 23.41 -9.31 9.69
CA SER A 395 24.66 -9.82 10.28
C SER A 395 24.42 -10.92 11.30
N GLU A 396 23.22 -11.13 11.86
CA GLU A 396 23.02 -12.20 12.84
C GLU A 396 21.65 -12.88 12.72
N GLY A 397 21.65 -14.09 12.16
CA GLY A 397 20.84 -15.18 12.70
C GLY A 397 19.36 -15.26 12.33
N GLY A 398 18.91 -14.69 11.21
CA GLY A 398 17.67 -15.19 10.59
C GLY A 398 17.93 -16.62 10.14
N ALA A 399 17.26 -17.62 10.72
CA ALA A 399 17.45 -19.02 10.37
C ALA A 399 17.40 -19.17 8.84
N PRO A 400 18.52 -19.51 8.17
CA PRO A 400 18.50 -19.71 6.74
C PRO A 400 17.53 -20.85 6.46
N VAL A 401 16.44 -20.54 5.75
CA VAL A 401 15.63 -21.58 5.13
C VAL A 401 16.50 -22.15 4.02
N PHE A 402 17.29 -23.16 4.38
CA PHE A 402 18.01 -24.01 3.44
C PHE A 402 16.95 -24.73 2.59
N THR A 403 16.54 -24.13 1.48
CA THR A 403 16.01 -24.90 0.37
C THR A 403 17.22 -25.46 -0.37
N ASP A 404 17.36 -26.79 -0.45
CA ASP A 404 18.43 -27.41 -1.23
C ASP A 404 18.49 -26.77 -2.63
N ASP A 405 19.65 -26.25 -3.04
CA ASP A 405 19.87 -25.60 -4.34
C ASP A 405 19.42 -26.47 -5.52
N VAL A 406 19.49 -27.79 -5.35
CA VAL A 406 19.00 -28.81 -6.30
C VAL A 406 17.50 -28.66 -6.57
N SER A 407 16.70 -28.35 -5.53
CA SER A 407 15.24 -28.21 -5.67
C SER A 407 14.83 -26.96 -6.45
N LEU A 408 15.58 -25.87 -6.30
CA LEU A 408 15.38 -24.64 -7.08
C LEU A 408 15.84 -24.85 -8.53
N GLN A 409 16.96 -25.53 -8.76
CA GLN A 409 17.43 -25.86 -10.11
C GLN A 409 16.41 -26.70 -10.88
N VAL A 410 15.89 -27.78 -10.28
CA VAL A 410 14.85 -28.63 -10.89
C VAL A 410 13.58 -27.83 -11.18
N PHE A 411 13.17 -26.94 -10.26
CA PHE A 411 12.05 -26.04 -10.48
C PHE A 411 12.28 -25.12 -11.69
N MET A 412 13.47 -24.52 -11.79
CA MET A 412 13.83 -23.65 -12.90
C MET A 412 13.89 -24.42 -14.23
N GLU A 413 14.40 -25.65 -14.25
CA GLU A 413 14.38 -26.50 -15.45
C GLU A 413 12.96 -26.83 -15.91
N HIS A 414 12.06 -27.15 -14.97
CA HIS A 414 10.66 -27.40 -15.28
C HIS A 414 9.98 -26.13 -15.80
N LEU A 415 10.23 -24.98 -15.17
CA LEU A 415 9.70 -23.70 -15.61
C LEU A 415 10.17 -23.35 -17.03
N LYS A 416 11.45 -23.54 -17.34
CA LYS A 416 12.01 -23.32 -18.68
C LYS A 416 11.27 -24.15 -19.72
N LYS A 417 11.08 -25.45 -19.46
CA LYS A 417 10.34 -26.36 -20.35
C LYS A 417 8.92 -25.88 -20.61
N LEU A 418 8.20 -25.48 -19.56
CA LEU A 418 6.81 -25.01 -19.67
C LEU A 418 6.70 -23.64 -20.34
N ALA A 419 7.69 -22.76 -20.14
CA ALA A 419 7.72 -21.45 -20.78
C ALA A 419 8.06 -21.56 -22.28
N SER A 420 9.00 -22.44 -22.66
CA SER A 420 9.40 -22.63 -24.06
C SER A 420 8.45 -23.50 -24.88
N SER A 421 7.64 -24.35 -24.21
CA SER A 421 6.55 -25.08 -24.86
C SER A 421 5.41 -24.10 -25.16
N SER A 422 5.09 -23.91 -26.45
CA SER A 422 4.00 -23.01 -26.84
C SER A 422 2.69 -23.42 -26.18
N SER A 423 2.01 -22.49 -25.50
CA SER A 423 0.58 -22.61 -25.25
C SER A 423 -0.15 -22.48 -26.59
N THR A 424 -0.75 -23.57 -27.08
CA THR A 424 -1.79 -23.51 -28.11
C THR A 424 -2.96 -22.67 -27.66
#